data_AF-A0A443QS92-F1
#
_entry.id   AF-A0A443QS92-F1
#
_cell.length_a   1.000
_cell.length_b   1.000
_cell.length_c   1.000
_cell.angle_alpha   90.00
_cell.angle_beta   90.00
_cell.angle_gamma   90.00
#
_symmetry.space_group_name_H-M   'P 1'
#
loop_
_entity.id
_entity.type
_entity.pdbx_description
1 polymer ?
#
loop_
_entity_poly.entity_id
_entity_poly.type
_entity_poly.pdbx_seq_one_letter_code
_entity_poly.pdbx_strand_id
1 'polypeptide(L)'
;DDLGKNITKILDAFFSRGYDKRVRPNYGGPPVQVGISMFIISISTVSEVKMVRIRLRLKDFTSDFYFRQTWIDPRLSFVKLPEISNLFVGAEVAKKIWVPDTFFANEKQAYFHDATTANRFLRISSEGEVFQSI
;
A
#
# COMPACT_ATOMS: atom_id res chain seq x y z
N ASP A 1 -6.50 -29.00 2.34
CA ASP A 1 -7.35 -27.89 2.80
C ASP A 1 -8.24 -27.33 1.73
N ASP A 2 -9.53 -27.34 2.00
CA ASP A 2 -10.56 -26.75 1.12
C ASP A 2 -10.55 -25.22 1.18
N LEU A 3 -10.13 -24.64 2.31
CA LEU A 3 -9.96 -23.18 2.48
C LEU A 3 -8.89 -22.62 1.53
N GLY A 4 -7.71 -23.24 1.48
CA GLY A 4 -6.63 -22.82 0.58
C GLY A 4 -7.04 -22.89 -0.89
N LYS A 5 -7.76 -23.94 -1.30
CA LYS A 5 -8.31 -24.06 -2.66
C LYS A 5 -9.31 -22.95 -2.99
N ASN A 6 -10.15 -22.55 -2.02
CA ASN A 6 -11.09 -21.45 -2.21
C ASN A 6 -10.37 -20.11 -2.36
N ILE A 7 -9.33 -19.85 -1.57
CA ILE A 7 -8.48 -18.65 -1.70
C ILE A 7 -7.84 -18.60 -3.09
N THR A 8 -7.22 -19.69 -3.54
CA THR A 8 -6.59 -19.75 -4.87
C THR A 8 -7.61 -19.47 -5.98
N LYS A 9 -8.79 -20.08 -5.92
CA LYS A 9 -9.87 -19.83 -6.90
C LYS A 9 -10.30 -18.35 -6.94
N ILE A 10 -10.40 -17.69 -5.79
CA ILE A 10 -10.78 -16.27 -5.74
C ILE A 10 -9.68 -15.41 -6.36
N LEU A 11 -8.41 -15.66 -6.01
CA LEU A 11 -7.29 -14.91 -6.57
C LEU A 11 -7.17 -15.11 -8.09
N ASP A 12 -7.31 -16.34 -8.57
CA ASP A 12 -7.29 -16.64 -10.01
C ASP A 12 -8.48 -15.98 -10.73
N ALA A 13 -9.64 -15.88 -10.09
CA ALA A 13 -10.80 -15.20 -10.64
C ALA A 13 -10.57 -13.70 -10.85
N PHE A 14 -9.78 -13.03 -10.01
CA PHE A 14 -9.44 -11.62 -10.23
C PHE A 14 -8.65 -11.42 -11.52
N PHE A 15 -7.63 -12.24 -11.75
CA PHE A 15 -6.69 -12.03 -12.85
C PHE A 15 -7.14 -12.65 -14.18
N SER A 16 -7.93 -13.73 -14.14
CA SER A 16 -8.50 -14.34 -15.35
C SER A 16 -9.56 -13.48 -16.03
N ARG A 17 -10.20 -12.56 -15.29
CA ARG A 17 -11.20 -11.61 -15.80
C ARG A 17 -10.60 -10.41 -16.55
N GLY A 18 -9.29 -10.41 -16.83
CA GLY A 18 -8.62 -9.33 -17.56
C GLY A 18 -8.33 -8.11 -16.71
N TYR A 19 -7.99 -8.30 -15.43
CA TYR A 19 -7.57 -7.20 -14.56
C TYR A 19 -6.33 -6.51 -15.13
N ASP A 20 -6.48 -5.25 -15.54
CA ASP A 20 -5.36 -4.42 -15.98
C ASP A 20 -4.94 -3.43 -14.88
N LYS A 21 -3.78 -3.71 -14.28
CA LYS A 21 -3.20 -2.87 -13.23
C LYS A 21 -2.75 -1.48 -13.70
N ARG A 22 -2.62 -1.25 -15.00
CA ARG A 22 -2.20 0.05 -15.55
C ARG A 22 -3.34 1.07 -15.51
N VAL A 23 -4.57 0.59 -15.34
CA VAL A 23 -5.78 1.42 -15.34
C VAL A 23 -6.33 1.52 -13.92
N ARG A 24 -6.46 2.76 -13.44
CA ARG A 24 -7.04 3.03 -12.12
C ARG A 24 -8.47 2.47 -12.01
N PRO A 25 -8.92 2.10 -10.80
CA PRO A 25 -10.32 1.83 -10.54
C PRO A 25 -11.20 3.01 -10.98
N ASN A 26 -12.40 2.72 -11.46
CA ASN A 26 -13.38 3.71 -11.91
C ASN A 26 -12.83 4.66 -13.01
N TYR A 27 -12.03 4.13 -13.95
CA TYR A 27 -11.54 4.92 -15.09
C TYR A 27 -12.72 5.48 -15.91
N GLY A 28 -12.70 6.79 -16.19
CA GLY A 28 -13.84 7.51 -16.80
C GLY A 28 -14.99 7.85 -15.83
N GLY A 29 -14.93 7.37 -14.59
CA GLY A 29 -15.89 7.67 -13.52
C GLY A 29 -15.28 8.47 -12.37
N PRO A 30 -15.91 8.40 -11.18
CA PRO A 30 -15.47 9.12 -9.99
C PRO A 30 -13.98 8.90 -9.64
N PRO A 31 -13.33 9.87 -8.98
CA PRO A 31 -11.97 9.68 -8.50
C PRO A 31 -11.89 8.56 -7.47
N VAL A 32 -10.76 7.87 -7.43
CA VAL A 32 -10.47 6.89 -6.38
C VAL A 32 -10.10 7.66 -5.11
N GLN A 33 -10.85 7.45 -4.04
CA GLN A 33 -10.51 7.97 -2.73
C GLN A 33 -9.44 7.07 -2.11
N VAL A 34 -8.30 7.67 -1.76
CA VAL A 34 -7.18 6.97 -1.12
C VAL A 34 -7.07 7.49 0.31
N GLY A 35 -7.37 6.63 1.27
CA GLY A 35 -7.10 6.88 2.69
C GLY A 35 -5.64 6.64 3.00
N ILE A 36 -5.03 7.53 3.79
CA ILE A 36 -3.64 7.43 4.21
C ILE A 36 -3.59 7.42 5.73
N SER A 37 -2.83 6.49 6.30
CA SER A 37 -2.52 6.44 7.72
C SER A 37 -1.01 6.28 7.90
N MET A 38 -0.42 7.18 8.68
CA MET A 38 1.00 7.13 9.02
C MET A 38 1.15 6.84 10.50
N PHE A 39 2.07 5.95 10.86
CA PHE A 39 2.47 5.74 12.25
C PHE A 39 3.96 5.99 12.38
N ILE A 40 4.31 7.09 13.04
CA ILE A 40 5.69 7.50 13.24
C ILE A 40 6.30 6.64 14.35
N ILE A 41 7.37 5.92 14.00
CA ILE A 41 8.16 5.11 14.93
C ILE A 41 9.21 5.99 15.58
N SER A 42 9.94 6.77 14.77
CA SER A 42 11.01 7.64 15.24
C SER A 42 11.14 8.89 14.38
N ILE A 43 11.64 9.96 14.98
CA ILE A 43 12.13 11.15 14.28
C ILE A 43 13.53 11.42 14.81
N SER A 44 14.52 11.33 13.92
CA SER A 44 15.92 11.55 14.21
C SER A 44 16.43 12.73 13.38
N THR A 45 17.07 13.72 14.01
CA THR A 45 17.70 14.81 13.27
C THR A 45 19.14 14.45 12.94
N VAL A 46 19.47 14.24 11.67
CA VAL A 46 20.86 14.11 11.21
C VAL A 46 21.29 15.43 10.58
N SER A 47 21.67 16.42 11.40
CA SER A 47 22.64 17.44 10.99
C SER A 47 23.08 18.29 12.19
N GLU A 48 24.22 17.94 12.79
CA GLU A 48 25.00 18.87 13.61
C GLU A 48 26.11 19.57 12.81
N VAL A 49 26.43 19.15 11.58
CA VAL A 49 27.54 19.71 10.79
C VAL A 49 27.13 20.93 9.92
N LYS A 50 25.96 21.54 10.17
CA LYS A 50 25.55 22.82 9.58
C LYS A 50 25.21 23.90 10.61
N MET A 51 25.78 23.80 11.82
CA MET A 51 25.60 24.78 12.89
C MET A 51 26.63 25.93 12.88
N VAL A 52 26.98 26.48 11.71
CA VAL A 52 27.60 27.83 11.64
C VAL A 52 27.06 28.59 10.43
N ARG A 53 25.77 28.97 10.49
CA ARG A 53 25.30 30.26 10.01
C ARG A 53 23.82 30.39 10.31
N ILE A 54 23.47 31.43 11.06
CA ILE A 54 22.13 31.96 11.25
C ILE A 54 21.44 32.04 9.88
N ARG A 55 20.64 31.03 9.57
CA ARG A 55 19.64 31.04 8.50
C ARG A 55 18.61 30.00 8.91
N LEU A 56 17.38 30.46 9.10
CA LEU A 56 16.16 29.66 9.18
C LEU A 56 16.01 28.81 7.91
N ARG A 57 16.85 27.77 7.76
CA ARG A 57 16.76 26.78 6.69
C ARG A 57 16.40 25.47 7.36
N LEU A 58 15.23 24.98 6.98
CA LEU A 58 14.62 23.70 7.37
C LEU A 58 15.72 22.64 7.53
N LYS A 59 15.91 22.19 8.77
CA LYS A 59 16.80 21.07 9.10
C LYS A 59 16.29 19.83 8.38
N ASP A 60 17.21 19.12 7.73
CA ASP A 60 16.94 17.78 7.24
C ASP A 60 16.69 16.87 8.45
N PHE A 61 15.56 16.16 8.45
CA PHE A 61 15.21 15.19 9.46
C PHE A 61 14.97 13.83 8.80
N THR A 62 15.35 12.78 9.49
CA THR A 62 15.06 11.39 9.11
C THR A 62 13.91 10.93 9.99
N SER A 63 12.91 10.27 9.42
CA SER A 63 11.81 9.68 10.19
C SER A 63 11.53 8.28 9.71
N ASP A 64 11.40 7.36 10.66
CA ASP A 64 10.96 6.00 10.41
C ASP A 64 9.47 5.93 10.72
N PHE A 65 8.66 5.42 9.80
CA PHE A 65 7.22 5.30 9.98
C PHE A 65 6.66 4.11 9.20
N TYR A 66 5.53 3.58 9.69
CA TYR A 66 4.67 2.72 8.88
C TYR A 66 3.77 3.59 8.00
N PHE A 67 3.67 3.23 6.73
CA PHE A 67 2.84 3.90 5.76
C PHE A 67 1.73 2.98 5.31
N ARG A 68 0.48 3.37 5.58
CA ARG A 68 -0.70 2.58 5.23
C ARG A 68 -1.59 3.34 4.27
N GLN A 69 -2.10 2.61 3.30
CA GLN A 69 -3.01 3.12 2.29
C GLN A 69 -4.25 2.24 2.23
N THR A 70 -5.40 2.87 2.06
CA THR A 70 -6.68 2.20 1.81
C THR A 70 -7.35 2.78 0.58
N TRP A 71 -7.90 1.92 -0.27
CA TRP A 71 -8.72 2.34 -1.41
C TRP A 71 -9.74 1.26 -1.74
N ILE A 72 -10.73 1.59 -2.56
CA ILE A 72 -11.74 0.64 -3.02
C ILE A 72 -11.49 0.35 -4.51
N ASP A 73 -11.31 -0.92 -4.84
CA ASP A 73 -11.27 -1.44 -6.21
C ASP A 73 -12.38 -2.49 -6.41
N PRO A 74 -13.52 -2.11 -7.03
CA PRO A 74 -14.64 -3.03 -7.25
C PRO A 74 -14.27 -4.30 -8.04
N ARG A 75 -13.20 -4.25 -8.83
CA ARG A 75 -12.72 -5.40 -9.63
C ARG A 75 -12.12 -6.50 -8.77
N LEU A 76 -11.73 -6.18 -7.53
CA LEU A 76 -11.19 -7.11 -6.53
C LEU A 76 -12.25 -7.58 -5.52
N SER A 77 -13.53 -7.26 -5.75
CA SER A 77 -14.64 -7.79 -4.95
C SER A 77 -14.89 -9.27 -5.25
N PHE A 78 -15.35 -10.01 -4.24
CA PHE A 78 -15.66 -11.43 -4.36
C PHE A 78 -16.85 -11.80 -3.48
N VAL A 79 -17.49 -12.92 -3.81
CA VAL A 79 -18.61 -13.44 -3.01
C VAL A 79 -18.08 -13.85 -1.65
N LYS A 80 -18.55 -13.17 -0.60
CA LYS A 80 -18.22 -13.48 0.78
C LYS A 80 -18.62 -14.92 1.11
N LEU A 81 -17.67 -15.69 1.63
CA LEU A 81 -17.91 -17.01 2.20
C LEU A 81 -17.97 -16.90 3.73
N PRO A 82 -18.65 -17.81 4.44
CA PRO A 82 -18.76 -17.75 5.91
C PRO A 82 -17.40 -17.64 6.60
N GLU A 83 -16.38 -18.32 6.07
CA GLU A 83 -15.02 -18.33 6.61
C GLU A 83 -14.07 -17.33 5.92
N ILE A 84 -14.45 -16.76 4.77
CA ILE A 84 -13.60 -15.86 3.97
C ILE A 84 -14.33 -14.54 3.73
N SER A 85 -14.02 -13.56 4.59
CA SER A 85 -14.41 -12.15 4.43
C SER A 85 -13.24 -11.27 3.95
N ASN A 86 -12.02 -11.70 4.24
CA ASN A 86 -10.80 -10.96 3.94
C ASN A 86 -9.75 -11.93 3.41
N LEU A 87 -9.05 -11.53 2.35
CA LEU A 87 -7.89 -12.22 1.82
C LEU A 87 -6.63 -11.51 2.29
N PHE A 88 -5.77 -12.23 2.99
CA PHE A 88 -4.47 -11.76 3.40
C PHE A 88 -3.43 -12.33 2.44
N VAL A 89 -2.82 -11.45 1.65
CA VAL A 89 -1.92 -11.84 0.56
C VAL A 89 -0.59 -11.13 0.65
N GLY A 90 0.45 -11.80 0.15
CA GLY A 90 1.81 -11.27 0.15
C GLY A 90 2.03 -10.19 -0.91
N ALA A 91 3.21 -9.59 -0.87
CA ALA A 91 3.66 -8.54 -1.77
C ALA A 91 3.56 -8.88 -3.27
N GLU A 92 3.57 -10.16 -3.63
CA GLU A 92 3.46 -10.60 -5.03
C GLU A 92 2.10 -10.27 -5.66
N VAL A 93 1.02 -10.27 -4.87
CA VAL A 93 -0.29 -9.85 -5.36
C VAL A 93 -0.34 -8.33 -5.54
N ALA A 94 0.32 -7.56 -4.68
CA ALA A 94 0.42 -6.11 -4.82
C ALA A 94 1.07 -5.69 -6.16
N LYS A 95 2.02 -6.48 -6.69
CA LYS A 95 2.64 -6.23 -8.01
C LYS A 95 1.70 -6.49 -9.19
N LYS A 96 0.61 -7.23 -8.98
CA LYS A 96 -0.38 -7.61 -10.01
C LYS A 96 -1.61 -6.72 -10.02
N ILE A 97 -1.84 -5.94 -8.97
CA ILE A 97 -2.98 -5.03 -8.87
C ILE A 97 -2.56 -3.57 -9.12
N TRP A 98 -3.54 -2.71 -9.38
CA TRP A 98 -3.31 -1.26 -9.38
C TRP A 98 -3.03 -0.80 -7.95
N VAL A 99 -2.03 0.05 -7.79
CA VAL A 99 -1.69 0.71 -6.53
C VAL A 99 -1.61 2.22 -6.79
N PRO A 100 -2.01 3.07 -5.84
CA PRO A 100 -1.93 4.52 -6.02
C PRO A 100 -0.47 4.99 -6.05
N ASP A 101 -0.14 5.84 -7.03
CA ASP A 101 1.19 6.46 -7.20
C ASP A 101 1.42 7.58 -6.16
N THR A 102 1.51 7.22 -4.89
CA THR A 102 1.73 8.18 -3.80
C THR A 102 3.21 8.47 -3.63
N PHE A 103 3.57 9.75 -3.67
CA PHE A 103 4.94 10.23 -3.49
C PHE A 103 4.97 11.38 -2.47
N PHE A 104 6.12 11.58 -1.83
CA PHE A 104 6.34 12.67 -0.89
C PHE A 104 7.03 13.83 -1.61
N ALA A 105 6.29 14.90 -1.90
CA ALA A 105 6.79 16.03 -2.71
C ALA A 105 8.04 16.73 -2.12
N ASN A 106 8.24 16.69 -0.80
CA ASN A 106 9.36 17.30 -0.11
C ASN A 106 10.43 16.28 0.33
N GLU A 107 10.36 15.06 -0.21
CA GLU A 107 11.36 14.03 0.04
C GLU A 107 12.69 14.43 -0.58
N LYS A 108 13.76 14.40 0.23
CA LYS A 108 15.14 14.45 -0.29
C LYS A 108 15.63 13.05 -0.67
N GLN A 109 15.36 12.07 0.19
CA GLN A 109 15.63 10.65 -0.01
C GLN A 109 14.66 9.82 0.83
N ALA A 110 14.05 8.79 0.26
CA ALA A 110 13.28 7.76 0.94
C ALA A 110 13.87 6.39 0.62
N TYR A 111 13.96 5.57 1.66
CA TYR A 111 14.40 4.19 1.55
C TYR A 111 13.30 3.31 2.14
N PHE A 112 12.91 2.29 1.40
CA PHE A 112 12.11 1.21 1.98
C PHE A 112 13.05 0.30 2.77
N HIS A 113 12.65 -0.10 3.98
CA HIS A 113 13.43 -1.04 4.77
C HIS A 113 13.36 -2.44 4.13
N ASP A 114 14.30 -2.75 3.23
CA ASP A 114 14.48 -4.07 2.62
C ASP A 114 15.30 -4.98 3.55
N ALA A 115 14.83 -5.17 4.79
CA ALA A 115 15.39 -6.17 5.69
C ALA A 115 14.70 -7.51 5.39
N THR A 116 15.36 -8.33 4.56
CA THR A 116 15.13 -9.77 4.31
C THR A 116 13.83 -10.24 3.63
N THR A 117 12.73 -9.50 3.67
CA THR A 117 11.54 -9.69 2.81
C THR A 117 10.83 -8.35 2.69
N ALA A 118 10.27 -8.00 1.53
CA ALA A 118 9.47 -6.78 1.42
C ALA A 118 8.33 -6.85 2.46
N ASN A 119 8.40 -6.04 3.52
CA ASN A 119 7.42 -5.97 4.62
C ASN A 119 6.10 -5.32 4.16
N ARG A 120 5.59 -5.78 3.02
CA ARG A 120 4.36 -5.31 2.39
C ARG A 120 3.28 -6.32 2.66
N PHE A 121 2.29 -5.88 3.43
CA PHE A 121 1.10 -6.66 3.71
C PHE A 121 -0.07 -6.09 2.93
N LEU A 122 -0.84 -6.96 2.28
CA LEU A 122 -2.04 -6.59 1.55
C LEU A 122 -3.24 -7.37 2.09
N ARG A 123 -4.31 -6.65 2.40
CA ARG A 123 -5.61 -7.22 2.74
C ARG A 123 -6.64 -6.77 1.71
N ILE A 124 -7.39 -7.71 1.16
CA ILE A 124 -8.50 -7.45 0.24
C ILE A 124 -9.80 -7.94 0.90
N SER A 125 -10.73 -7.03 1.15
CA SER A 125 -12.07 -7.34 1.67
C SER A 125 -12.98 -7.88 0.56
N SER A 126 -14.03 -8.64 0.91
CA SER A 126 -15.06 -9.10 -0.03
C SER A 126 -15.68 -7.96 -0.84
N GLU A 127 -15.74 -6.76 -0.25
CA GLU A 127 -16.31 -5.56 -0.89
C GLU A 127 -15.33 -4.85 -1.85
N GLY A 128 -14.11 -5.37 -2.03
CA GLY A 128 -13.08 -4.76 -2.87
C GLY A 128 -12.31 -3.63 -2.19
N GLU A 129 -12.47 -3.42 -0.88
CA GLU A 129 -11.57 -2.57 -0.10
C GLU A 129 -10.20 -3.22 -0.02
N VAL A 130 -9.18 -2.49 -0.45
CA VAL A 130 -7.78 -2.88 -0.39
C VAL A 130 -7.09 -2.07 0.69
N PHE A 131 -6.41 -2.76 1.60
CA PHE A 131 -5.54 -2.17 2.60
C PHE A 131 -4.12 -2.64 2.34
N GLN A 132 -3.20 -1.68 2.22
CA GLN A 132 -1.77 -1.91 2.05
C GLN A 132 -1.02 -1.29 3.22
N SER A 133 -0.10 -2.04 3.82
CA SER A 133 0.87 -1.53 4.78
C SER A 133 2.28 -1.71 4.22
N ILE A 134 3.09 -0.66 4.35
CA ILE A 134 4.48 -0.57 3.92
C ILE A 134 5.31 -0.06 5.12
#